data_AF-A0A955CAX6-F1
#
_entry.id   AF-A0A955CAX6-F1
#
_cell.length_a   1.000
_cell.length_b   1.000
_cell.length_c   1.000
_cell.angle_alpha   90.00
_cell.angle_beta   90.00
_cell.angle_gamma   90.00
#
_symmetry.space_group_name_H-M   'P 1'
#
loop_
_entity.id
_entity.type
_entity.pdbx_description
1 polymer ?
#
loop_
_entity_poly.entity_id
_entity_poly.type
_entity_poly.pdbx_seq_one_letter_code
_entity_poly.pdbx_strand_id
1 'polypeptide(L)'
;MAESDAAMAATIDVLSDMFGPVTETQGTRHPTRVTLYRRSSSYQSAIRRVGAGAFEENLAFTDYGRRQSHVALQPPCRQEVIRATGLPLLTKRQIAHEVAHLWCDRRWPKDYRAAPRWLREGLATWASEAAMRKLGVVDAAENDPFLASRMVMAQRVCDELGAVAPPSRAHDPFAAVDRRTSYALDWAWCRWRLDVVRSGGHASLRNVSMDDLIAFLCRDAAVSMGQFVTYVRSFRPAWDQLARSLECRGDTWIQFAFPGADAIAWRRRGPAHAAYRIEGALGFHSEGDKRAKLLFARDAAGCLAVVFERGKGLAIHRFNERSGAWVELARSDEPIGSRCDFEAHITRDRVRLVAAGRTRCEARVSDLRISGPWGVSVEAGGAVEWRRLRVVADRD
;
A
#
# COMPACT_ATOMS: atom_id res chain seq x y z
N MET A 1 -0.60 -13.98 16.12
CA MET A 1 -0.25 -13.19 17.33
C MET A 1 1.19 -12.71 17.20
N ALA A 2 2.18 -13.60 17.08
CA ALA A 2 3.59 -13.24 16.89
C ALA A 2 3.87 -12.09 15.90
N GLU A 3 3.27 -12.10 14.70
CA GLU A 3 3.48 -11.02 13.73
C GLU A 3 2.85 -9.67 14.12
N SER A 4 1.74 -9.70 14.86
CA SER A 4 1.13 -8.49 15.45
C SER A 4 2.07 -7.93 16.50
N ASP A 5 2.57 -8.78 17.39
CA ASP A 5 3.48 -8.38 18.47
C ASP A 5 4.79 -7.82 17.90
N ALA A 6 5.32 -8.42 16.81
CA ALA A 6 6.49 -7.92 16.10
C ALA A 6 6.26 -6.52 15.49
N ALA A 7 5.10 -6.27 14.87
CA ALA A 7 4.74 -4.95 14.35
C ALA A 7 4.60 -3.91 15.46
N MET A 8 4.00 -4.29 16.60
CA MET A 8 3.89 -3.43 17.78
C MET A 8 5.28 -3.07 18.34
N ALA A 9 6.12 -4.07 18.58
CA ALA A 9 7.47 -3.89 19.12
C ALA A 9 8.34 -3.03 18.20
N ALA A 10 8.36 -3.32 16.89
CA ALA A 10 9.13 -2.53 15.93
C ALA A 10 8.69 -1.06 15.90
N THR A 11 7.39 -0.79 16.05
CA THR A 11 6.85 0.59 16.11
C THR A 11 7.30 1.31 17.38
N ILE A 12 7.17 0.65 18.54
CA ILE A 12 7.58 1.21 19.83
C ILE A 12 9.07 1.53 19.80
N ASP A 13 9.89 0.64 19.28
CA ASP A 13 11.33 0.86 19.18
C ASP A 13 11.65 2.06 18.28
N VAL A 14 11.07 2.12 17.06
CA VAL A 14 11.29 3.22 16.12
C VAL A 14 10.97 4.58 16.75
N LEU A 15 9.85 4.67 17.47
CA LEU A 15 9.44 5.89 18.14
C LEU A 15 10.33 6.22 19.32
N SER A 16 10.71 5.21 20.12
CA SER A 16 11.58 5.40 21.29
C SER A 16 13.01 5.80 20.89
N ASP A 17 13.52 5.25 19.78
CA ASP A 17 14.82 5.63 19.22
C ASP A 17 14.83 7.10 18.81
N MET A 18 13.75 7.57 18.18
CA MET A 18 13.61 8.94 17.66
C MET A 18 13.31 9.97 18.77
N PHE A 19 12.35 9.68 19.64
CA PHE A 19 11.75 10.65 20.56
C PHE A 19 12.04 10.38 22.05
N GLY A 20 12.81 9.31 22.33
CA GLY A 20 13.07 8.81 23.68
C GLY A 20 11.96 7.87 24.18
N PRO A 21 12.24 6.94 25.09
CA PRO A 21 11.24 6.01 25.59
C PRO A 21 10.14 6.72 26.39
N VAL A 22 8.96 6.12 26.45
CA VAL A 22 7.89 6.53 27.37
C VAL A 22 8.30 6.09 28.78
N THR A 23 8.44 7.03 29.71
CA THR A 23 8.74 6.73 31.12
C THR A 23 7.46 6.40 31.89
N GLU A 24 7.55 5.63 32.99
CA GLU A 24 6.38 5.28 33.82
C GLU A 24 5.62 6.51 34.34
N THR A 25 6.32 7.63 34.56
CA THR A 25 5.74 8.91 34.98
C THR A 25 4.86 9.58 33.91
N GLN A 26 4.96 9.15 32.65
CA GLN A 26 4.24 9.73 31.52
C GLN A 26 2.91 8.99 31.21
N GLY A 27 2.49 8.01 32.01
CA GLY A 27 1.22 7.34 31.78
C GLY A 27 0.61 6.59 32.97
N THR A 28 -0.72 6.45 32.94
CA THR A 28 -1.43 5.45 33.77
C THR A 28 -0.93 4.04 33.45
N ARG A 29 -0.89 3.16 34.45
CA ARG A 29 -0.37 1.77 34.42
C ARG A 29 -1.02 0.82 33.40
N HIS A 30 -1.94 1.27 32.54
CA HIS A 30 -2.62 0.38 31.62
C HIS A 30 -1.70 -0.01 30.45
N PRO A 31 -1.48 -1.32 30.21
CA PRO A 31 -0.63 -1.80 29.12
C PRO A 31 -1.21 -1.40 27.75
N THR A 32 -0.34 -1.23 26.73
CA THR A 32 -0.79 -1.04 25.34
C THR A 32 -1.56 -2.27 24.92
N ARG A 33 -2.81 -2.10 24.50
CA ARG A 33 -3.60 -3.22 23.99
C ARG A 33 -4.02 -2.93 22.56
N VAL A 34 -3.61 -3.80 21.64
CA VAL A 34 -4.14 -3.84 20.28
C VAL A 34 -4.99 -5.09 20.13
N THR A 35 -6.23 -4.94 19.69
CA THR A 35 -7.12 -6.07 19.41
C THR A 35 -7.30 -6.21 17.90
N LEU A 36 -6.85 -7.33 17.36
CA LEU A 36 -7.03 -7.69 15.96
C LEU A 36 -8.33 -8.47 15.76
N TYR A 37 -9.22 -7.95 14.93
CA TYR A 37 -10.50 -8.55 14.59
C TYR A 37 -10.41 -9.24 13.24
N ARG A 38 -10.68 -10.54 13.23
CA ARG A 38 -10.65 -11.33 12.00
C ARG A 38 -11.81 -11.01 11.05
N ARG A 39 -12.98 -10.65 11.59
CA ARG A 39 -14.19 -10.33 10.82
C ARG A 39 -14.53 -8.85 11.00
N SER A 40 -14.87 -8.17 9.90
CA SER A 40 -15.31 -6.76 9.94
C SER A 40 -16.54 -6.56 10.82
N SER A 41 -17.46 -7.52 10.87
CA SER A 41 -18.62 -7.46 11.76
C SER A 41 -18.23 -7.47 13.24
N SER A 42 -17.25 -8.29 13.64
CA SER A 42 -16.74 -8.31 15.01
C SER A 42 -16.05 -7.00 15.38
N TYR A 43 -15.32 -6.39 14.43
CA TYR A 43 -14.76 -5.06 14.58
C TYR A 43 -15.85 -4.00 14.78
N GLN A 44 -16.85 -3.95 13.89
CA GLN A 44 -17.97 -3.00 13.98
C GLN A 44 -18.73 -3.14 15.31
N SER A 45 -19.00 -4.37 15.77
CA SER A 45 -19.62 -4.60 17.08
C SER A 45 -18.76 -4.16 18.26
N ALA A 46 -17.43 -4.15 18.13
CA ALA A 46 -16.55 -3.56 19.14
C ALA A 46 -16.62 -2.03 19.09
N ILE A 47 -16.52 -1.42 17.91
CA ILE A 47 -16.57 0.05 17.76
C ILE A 47 -17.90 0.64 18.22
N ARG A 48 -19.05 -0.02 17.97
CA ARG A 48 -20.34 0.44 18.50
C ARG A 48 -20.38 0.52 20.02
N ARG A 49 -19.72 -0.42 20.71
CA ARG A 49 -19.64 -0.45 22.18
C ARG A 49 -18.62 0.54 22.76
N VAL A 50 -17.60 0.92 21.99
CA VAL A 50 -16.47 1.69 22.49
C VAL A 50 -16.53 3.16 22.06
N GLY A 51 -16.96 3.44 20.82
CA GLY A 51 -16.90 4.76 20.20
C GLY A 51 -18.17 5.19 19.47
N ALA A 52 -19.34 4.65 19.86
CA ALA A 52 -20.65 5.01 19.33
C ALA A 52 -20.79 4.93 17.79
N GLY A 53 -19.98 4.10 17.12
CA GLY A 53 -20.09 3.86 15.66
C GLY A 53 -19.35 4.86 14.76
N ALA A 54 -18.71 5.91 15.29
CA ALA A 54 -18.08 6.97 14.50
C ALA A 54 -16.91 6.52 13.58
N PHE A 55 -16.47 5.26 13.71
CA PHE A 55 -15.31 4.70 13.02
C PHE A 55 -15.61 3.36 12.34
N GLU A 56 -16.88 3.02 12.06
CA GLU A 56 -17.23 1.72 11.45
C GLU A 56 -16.62 1.52 10.06
N GLU A 57 -16.49 2.60 9.29
CA GLU A 57 -15.86 2.59 7.96
C GLU A 57 -14.34 2.61 8.03
N ASN A 58 -13.79 3.16 9.12
CA ASN A 58 -12.36 3.17 9.37
C ASN A 58 -12.03 1.79 9.95
N LEU A 59 -11.44 0.90 9.15
CA LEU A 59 -11.10 -0.47 9.56
C LEU A 59 -9.99 -0.56 10.64
N ALA A 60 -9.67 0.55 11.31
CA ALA A 60 -8.85 0.66 12.49
C ALA A 60 -9.23 1.92 13.31
N PHE A 61 -9.04 1.88 14.63
CA PHE A 61 -9.36 2.97 15.54
C PHE A 61 -8.60 2.84 16.87
N THR A 62 -8.21 3.97 17.46
CA THR A 62 -7.63 4.07 18.81
C THR A 62 -8.58 4.77 19.78
N ASP A 63 -8.98 4.05 20.83
CA ASP A 63 -9.65 4.60 22.01
C ASP A 63 -8.59 5.15 22.98
N TYR A 64 -8.40 6.47 22.95
CA TYR A 64 -7.47 7.17 23.85
C TYR A 64 -7.91 7.16 25.32
N GLY A 65 -9.21 7.02 25.60
CA GLY A 65 -9.74 6.96 26.97
C GLY A 65 -9.36 5.64 27.66
N ARG A 66 -9.48 4.53 26.92
CA ARG A 66 -9.09 3.19 27.41
C ARG A 66 -7.66 2.79 27.05
N ARG A 67 -6.98 3.57 26.20
CA ARG A 67 -5.64 3.30 25.65
C ARG A 67 -5.56 1.96 24.93
N GLN A 68 -6.57 1.69 24.11
CA GLN A 68 -6.67 0.47 23.32
C GLN A 68 -6.87 0.81 21.85
N SER A 69 -6.29 -0.01 20.98
CA SER A 69 -6.55 0.08 19.55
C SER A 69 -7.28 -1.17 19.07
N HIS A 70 -8.13 -0.95 18.06
CA HIS A 70 -8.96 -1.95 17.44
C HIS A 70 -8.63 -1.95 15.96
N VAL A 71 -8.21 -3.09 15.41
CA VAL A 71 -7.80 -3.20 14.01
C VAL A 71 -8.55 -4.35 13.37
N ALA A 72 -9.22 -4.13 12.24
CA ALA A 72 -9.74 -5.21 11.42
C ALA A 72 -8.65 -5.77 10.50
N LEU A 73 -8.70 -7.07 10.27
CA LEU A 73 -7.88 -7.76 9.26
C LEU A 73 -8.17 -7.18 7.87
N GLN A 74 -7.13 -6.74 7.17
CA GLN A 74 -7.19 -5.97 5.94
C GLN A 74 -6.16 -6.41 4.89
N PRO A 75 -6.60 -6.90 3.71
CA PRO A 75 -7.97 -7.28 3.41
C PRO A 75 -8.45 -8.47 4.28
N PRO A 76 -9.77 -8.62 4.50
CA PRO A 76 -10.31 -9.83 5.12
C PRO A 76 -9.89 -11.06 4.32
N CYS A 77 -9.23 -12.02 4.97
CA CYS A 77 -8.78 -13.26 4.32
C CYS A 77 -9.07 -14.50 5.17
N ARG A 78 -9.12 -15.66 4.50
CA ARG A 78 -9.44 -16.95 5.12
C ARG A 78 -8.25 -17.47 5.94
N GLN A 79 -8.49 -18.43 6.85
CA GLN A 79 -7.44 -18.91 7.76
C GLN A 79 -6.33 -19.61 6.99
N GLU A 80 -6.68 -20.39 5.97
CA GLU A 80 -5.73 -21.09 5.12
C GLU A 80 -4.77 -20.12 4.44
N VAL A 81 -5.28 -18.97 3.98
CA VAL A 81 -4.45 -17.91 3.38
C VAL A 81 -3.51 -17.32 4.41
N ILE A 82 -3.99 -17.00 5.61
CA ILE A 82 -3.15 -16.46 6.70
C ILE A 82 -2.09 -17.47 7.13
N ARG A 83 -2.42 -18.77 7.19
CA ARG A 83 -1.46 -19.83 7.50
C ARG A 83 -0.37 -19.93 6.43
N ALA A 84 -0.72 -19.74 5.16
CA ALA A 84 0.22 -19.81 4.06
C ALA A 84 1.10 -18.56 3.92
N THR A 85 0.56 -17.37 4.24
CA THR A 85 1.18 -16.08 3.88
C THR A 85 1.50 -15.18 5.06
N GLY A 86 1.05 -15.52 6.27
CA GLY A 86 1.05 -14.62 7.42
C GLY A 86 -0.10 -13.61 7.35
N LEU A 87 -0.07 -12.61 8.24
CA LEU A 87 -0.96 -11.46 8.18
C LEU A 87 -0.64 -10.64 6.92
N PRO A 88 -1.66 -10.09 6.25
CA PRO A 88 -1.42 -9.10 5.21
C PRO A 88 -0.59 -7.93 5.76
N LEU A 89 0.39 -7.47 5.00
CA LEU A 89 1.23 -6.31 5.27
C LEU A 89 0.39 -5.06 5.55
N LEU A 90 -0.75 -4.88 4.86
CA LEU A 90 -1.66 -3.78 5.16
C LEU A 90 -2.22 -3.87 6.59
N THR A 91 -2.50 -5.07 7.09
CA THR A 91 -2.89 -5.28 8.50
C THR A 91 -1.75 -4.95 9.46
N LYS A 92 -0.53 -5.42 9.16
CA LYS A 92 0.67 -5.12 9.97
C LYS A 92 0.92 -3.60 10.04
N ARG A 93 0.75 -2.90 8.92
CA ARG A 93 0.84 -1.43 8.84
C ARG A 93 -0.20 -0.73 9.69
N GLN A 94 -1.44 -1.22 9.70
CA GLN A 94 -2.50 -0.64 10.53
C GLN A 94 -2.26 -0.88 12.02
N ILE A 95 -1.78 -2.07 12.40
CA ILE A 95 -1.34 -2.33 13.78
C ILE A 95 -0.25 -1.32 14.17
N ALA A 96 0.79 -1.17 13.34
CA ALA A 96 1.86 -0.21 13.61
C ALA A 96 1.36 1.24 13.68
N HIS A 97 0.45 1.64 12.79
CA HIS A 97 -0.15 2.97 12.78
C HIS A 97 -0.91 3.27 14.08
N GLU A 98 -1.77 2.36 14.52
CA GLU A 98 -2.52 2.54 15.77
C GLU A 98 -1.64 2.47 17.02
N VAL A 99 -0.60 1.64 17.01
CA VAL A 99 0.41 1.61 18.08
C VAL A 99 1.13 2.95 18.20
N ALA A 100 1.41 3.61 17.07
CA ALA A 100 2.02 4.93 17.08
C ALA A 100 1.10 5.97 17.72
N HIS A 101 -0.22 5.93 17.48
CA HIS A 101 -1.17 6.77 18.18
C HIS A 101 -1.15 6.54 19.70
N LEU A 102 -1.18 5.29 20.15
CA LEU A 102 -1.10 4.96 21.59
C LEU A 102 0.22 5.38 22.22
N TRP A 103 1.33 5.20 21.51
CA TRP A 103 2.64 5.61 21.98
C TRP A 103 2.73 7.13 22.12
N CYS A 104 2.27 7.89 21.11
CA CYS A 104 2.28 9.35 21.13
C CYS A 104 1.33 9.91 22.20
N ASP A 105 0.14 9.30 22.41
CA ASP A 105 -0.76 9.67 23.51
C ASP A 105 -0.13 9.44 24.88
N ARG A 106 0.75 8.45 25.04
CA ARG A 106 1.47 8.30 26.31
C ARG A 106 2.61 9.28 26.44
N ARG A 107 3.31 9.56 25.35
CA ARG A 107 4.42 10.50 25.37
C ARG A 107 3.95 11.94 25.62
N TRP A 108 2.83 12.34 25.02
CA TRP A 108 2.27 13.69 25.07
C TRP A 108 0.74 13.66 25.27
N PRO A 109 0.23 13.23 26.45
CA PRO A 109 -1.19 12.90 26.64
C PRO A 109 -2.18 14.04 26.43
N LYS A 110 -1.81 15.28 26.80
CA LYS A 110 -2.66 16.45 26.58
C LYS A 110 -2.47 17.00 25.17
N ASP A 111 -1.22 17.12 24.75
CA ASP A 111 -0.87 17.86 23.56
C ASP A 111 -1.10 17.05 22.28
N TYR A 112 -0.90 15.72 22.31
CA TYR A 112 -1.08 14.88 21.12
C TYR A 112 -2.53 14.86 20.62
N ARG A 113 -3.50 14.84 21.55
CA ARG A 113 -4.93 14.84 21.18
C ARG A 113 -5.34 16.15 20.54
N ALA A 114 -4.72 17.26 20.97
CA ALA A 114 -4.92 18.60 20.43
C ALA A 114 -4.01 18.91 19.22
N ALA A 115 -3.04 18.03 18.90
CA ALA A 115 -2.15 18.21 17.77
C ALA A 115 -2.94 18.19 16.46
N PRO A 116 -2.52 18.97 15.45
CA PRO A 116 -3.19 19.02 14.17
C PRO A 116 -3.16 17.65 13.49
N ARG A 117 -4.22 17.36 12.73
CA ARG A 117 -4.41 16.05 12.10
C ARG A 117 -3.22 15.63 11.24
N TRP A 118 -2.69 16.52 10.40
CA TRP A 118 -1.54 16.24 9.53
C TRP A 118 -0.35 15.66 10.32
N LEU A 119 -0.12 16.15 11.54
CA LEU A 119 0.97 15.65 12.38
C LEU A 119 0.62 14.28 12.95
N ARG A 120 -0.58 14.12 13.52
CA ARG A 120 -0.95 12.85 14.16
C ARG A 120 -0.94 11.70 13.16
N GLU A 121 -1.58 11.89 12.01
CA GLU A 121 -1.75 10.86 10.97
C GLU A 121 -0.45 10.68 10.16
N GLY A 122 0.27 11.78 9.90
CA GLY A 122 1.55 11.77 9.21
C GLY A 122 2.65 11.08 10.02
N LEU A 123 2.75 11.38 11.31
CA LEU A 123 3.70 10.74 12.22
C LEU A 123 3.39 9.26 12.41
N ALA A 124 2.12 8.90 12.62
CA ALA A 124 1.70 7.51 12.75
C ALA A 124 1.97 6.70 11.46
N THR A 125 1.77 7.32 10.29
CA THR A 125 2.13 6.70 9.01
C THR A 125 3.64 6.54 8.86
N TRP A 126 4.44 7.57 9.18
CA TRP A 126 5.89 7.49 9.12
C TRP A 126 6.43 6.39 10.04
N ALA A 127 5.91 6.29 11.27
CA ALA A 127 6.29 5.25 12.22
C ALA A 127 5.93 3.86 11.69
N SER A 128 4.75 3.71 11.07
CA SER A 128 4.33 2.48 10.40
C SER A 128 5.28 2.08 9.27
N GLU A 129 5.67 3.01 8.40
CA GLU A 129 6.71 2.76 7.38
C GLU A 129 8.02 2.30 8.00
N ALA A 130 8.54 3.05 8.97
CA ALA A 130 9.83 2.76 9.60
C ALA A 130 9.82 1.43 10.35
N ALA A 131 8.70 1.06 10.98
CA ALA A 131 8.51 -0.25 11.60
C ALA A 131 8.54 -1.38 10.56
N MET A 132 7.86 -1.21 9.42
CA MET A 132 7.90 -2.21 8.34
C MET A 132 9.31 -2.37 7.74
N ARG A 133 10.08 -1.27 7.67
CA ARG A 133 11.50 -1.32 7.27
C ARG A 133 12.36 -2.06 8.29
N LYS A 134 12.16 -1.78 9.59
CA LYS A 134 12.85 -2.48 10.68
C LYS A 134 12.56 -3.99 10.70
N LEU A 135 11.36 -4.40 10.30
CA LEU A 135 11.00 -5.81 10.15
C LEU A 135 11.54 -6.47 8.86
N GLY A 136 12.21 -5.71 7.98
CA GLY A 136 12.73 -6.23 6.71
C GLY A 136 11.65 -6.61 5.68
N VAL A 137 10.39 -6.22 5.90
CA VAL A 137 9.29 -6.49 4.96
C VAL A 137 9.11 -5.39 3.92
N VAL A 138 9.75 -4.24 4.13
CA VAL A 138 9.82 -3.10 3.20
C VAL A 138 11.26 -2.65 3.13
N ASP A 139 11.83 -2.62 1.95
CA ASP A 139 13.20 -2.10 1.75
C ASP A 139 13.17 -0.57 1.59
N ALA A 140 12.54 -0.13 0.50
CA ALA A 140 12.35 1.27 0.14
C ALA A 140 10.88 1.56 -0.18
N ALA A 141 10.43 2.78 0.12
CA ALA A 141 9.05 3.20 -0.14
C ALA A 141 8.70 3.24 -1.63
N GLU A 142 9.69 3.52 -2.47
CA GLU A 142 9.57 3.53 -3.93
C GLU A 142 9.21 2.14 -4.47
N ASN A 143 9.68 1.08 -3.81
CA ASN A 143 9.48 -0.30 -4.24
C ASN A 143 8.30 -0.98 -3.54
N ASP A 144 7.85 -0.46 -2.41
CA ASP A 144 6.64 -0.91 -1.73
C ASP A 144 5.39 -0.39 -2.43
N PRO A 145 4.48 -1.26 -2.91
CA PRO A 145 3.31 -0.82 -3.65
C PRO A 145 2.43 0.19 -2.90
N PHE A 146 2.31 0.10 -1.57
CA PHE A 146 1.41 0.95 -0.79
C PHE A 146 1.97 2.37 -0.65
N LEU A 147 3.23 2.49 -0.24
CA LEU A 147 3.93 3.76 -0.06
C LEU A 147 4.24 4.43 -1.40
N ALA A 148 4.64 3.67 -2.41
CA ALA A 148 4.85 4.17 -3.76
C ALA A 148 3.58 4.84 -4.31
N SER A 149 2.41 4.23 -4.12
CA SER A 149 1.13 4.79 -4.56
C SER A 149 0.77 6.07 -3.81
N ARG A 150 1.09 6.17 -2.52
CA ARG A 150 0.93 7.42 -1.77
C ARG A 150 1.84 8.51 -2.32
N MET A 151 3.09 8.18 -2.65
CA MET A 151 4.01 9.13 -3.26
C MET A 151 3.52 9.58 -4.65
N VAL A 152 2.92 8.69 -5.45
CA VAL A 152 2.25 9.07 -6.71
C VAL A 152 1.13 10.08 -6.47
N MET A 153 0.30 9.88 -5.43
CA MET A 153 -0.76 10.83 -5.07
C MET A 153 -0.20 12.18 -4.66
N ALA A 154 0.83 12.19 -3.82
CA ALA A 154 1.52 13.41 -3.41
C ALA A 154 2.13 14.15 -4.62
N GLN A 155 2.74 13.42 -5.56
CA GLN A 155 3.28 13.98 -6.81
C GLN A 155 2.19 14.67 -7.63
N ARG A 156 1.04 14.02 -7.85
CA ARG A 156 -0.09 14.60 -8.60
C ARG A 156 -0.56 15.92 -7.98
N VAL A 157 -0.74 15.96 -6.67
CA VAL A 157 -1.15 17.19 -5.98
C VAL A 157 -0.10 18.28 -6.10
N CYS A 158 1.18 17.96 -5.96
CA CYS A 158 2.26 18.95 -6.11
C CYS A 158 2.35 19.50 -7.55
N ASP A 159 1.97 18.70 -8.55
CA ASP A 159 1.93 19.11 -9.95
C ASP A 159 0.70 19.97 -10.27
N GLU A 160 -0.45 19.68 -9.66
CA GLU A 160 -1.72 20.40 -9.89
C GLU A 160 -1.84 21.69 -9.08
N LEU A 161 -1.54 21.65 -7.78
CA LEU A 161 -1.77 22.80 -6.87
C LEU A 161 -0.65 23.83 -6.92
N GLY A 162 0.49 23.53 -7.56
CA GLY A 162 1.66 24.40 -7.55
C GLY A 162 2.16 24.67 -6.13
N ALA A 163 2.04 25.92 -5.67
CA ALA A 163 2.47 26.32 -4.33
C ALA A 163 1.38 26.05 -3.28
N VAL A 164 1.41 24.88 -2.65
CA VAL A 164 0.57 24.57 -1.48
C VAL A 164 1.12 25.34 -0.27
N ALA A 165 0.26 25.88 0.61
CA ALA A 165 0.76 26.44 1.87
C ALA A 165 1.38 25.31 2.73
N PRO A 166 2.47 25.56 3.48
CA PRO A 166 3.01 24.58 4.41
C PRO A 166 2.03 24.33 5.58
N PRO A 167 1.98 23.09 6.12
CA PRO A 167 1.17 22.82 7.28
C PRO A 167 1.66 23.61 8.49
N SER A 168 0.72 24.04 9.34
CA SER A 168 1.00 24.73 10.60
C SER A 168 0.15 24.18 11.74
N ARG A 169 0.30 24.72 12.95
CA ARG A 169 -0.56 24.36 14.09
C ARG A 169 -2.03 24.70 13.83
N ALA A 170 -2.28 25.86 13.19
CA ALA A 170 -3.63 26.39 13.00
C ALA A 170 -4.24 26.03 11.64
N HIS A 171 -3.43 25.59 10.68
CA HIS A 171 -3.87 25.35 9.31
C HIS A 171 -3.36 24.01 8.79
N ASP A 172 -4.30 23.16 8.36
CA ASP A 172 -4.05 21.93 7.62
C ASP A 172 -4.37 22.17 6.14
N PRO A 173 -3.37 22.53 5.32
CA PRO A 173 -3.57 22.80 3.89
C PRO A 173 -3.91 21.52 3.11
N PHE A 174 -3.61 20.35 3.66
CA PHE A 174 -3.86 19.06 3.03
C PHE A 174 -5.30 18.59 3.25
N ALA A 175 -6.05 19.22 4.16
CA ALA A 175 -7.46 18.91 4.38
C ALA A 175 -8.37 19.30 3.20
N ALA A 176 -7.89 20.11 2.26
CA ALA A 176 -8.64 20.53 1.08
C ALA A 176 -8.74 19.45 -0.02
N VAL A 177 -7.88 18.43 0.02
CA VAL A 177 -7.94 17.28 -0.90
C VAL A 177 -8.71 16.11 -0.28
N ASP A 178 -9.02 15.09 -1.08
CA ASP A 178 -9.67 13.89 -0.56
C ASP A 178 -8.83 13.23 0.55
N ARG A 179 -9.52 12.50 1.45
CA ARG A 179 -8.88 11.92 2.64
C ARG A 179 -7.70 11.03 2.31
N ARG A 180 -7.73 10.23 1.23
CA ARG A 180 -6.62 9.31 0.91
C ARG A 180 -5.38 10.12 0.50
N THR A 181 -5.58 11.18 -0.27
CA THR A 181 -4.53 12.07 -0.73
C THR A 181 -3.98 12.92 0.41
N SER A 182 -4.82 13.40 1.34
CA SER A 182 -4.33 14.14 2.50
C SER A 182 -3.37 13.29 3.35
N TYR A 183 -3.71 12.02 3.62
CA TYR A 183 -2.82 11.09 4.33
C TYR A 183 -1.48 10.86 3.61
N ALA A 184 -1.46 10.94 2.29
CA ALA A 184 -0.23 10.82 1.52
C ALA A 184 0.68 12.06 1.70
N LEU A 185 0.09 13.26 1.72
CA LEU A 185 0.80 14.51 1.96
C LEU A 185 1.27 14.62 3.42
N ASP A 186 0.42 14.30 4.38
CA ASP A 186 0.72 14.25 5.82
C ASP A 186 1.97 13.39 6.09
N TRP A 187 1.98 12.19 5.50
CA TRP A 187 3.09 11.25 5.56
C TRP A 187 4.35 11.79 4.88
N ALA A 188 4.24 12.26 3.64
CA ALA A 188 5.39 12.74 2.89
C ALA A 188 6.05 13.93 3.60
N TRP A 189 5.25 14.83 4.20
CA TRP A 189 5.74 15.96 4.97
C TRP A 189 6.50 15.51 6.23
N CYS A 190 5.88 14.67 7.06
CA CYS A 190 6.51 14.16 8.27
C CYS A 190 7.80 13.39 7.94
N ARG A 191 7.76 12.55 6.90
CA ARG A 191 8.92 11.80 6.45
C ARG A 191 10.05 12.73 6.04
N TRP A 192 9.79 13.71 5.18
CA TRP A 192 10.80 14.66 4.72
C TRP A 192 11.52 15.34 5.90
N ARG A 193 10.75 15.92 6.82
CA ARG A 193 11.31 16.66 7.95
C ARG A 193 12.07 15.76 8.92
N LEU A 194 11.58 14.54 9.17
CA LEU A 194 12.26 13.58 10.04
C LEU A 194 13.50 12.96 9.38
N ASP A 195 13.52 12.81 8.07
CA ASP A 195 14.72 12.38 7.31
C ASP A 195 15.81 13.47 7.37
N VAL A 196 15.45 14.76 7.35
CA VAL A 196 16.40 15.88 7.56
C VAL A 196 17.03 15.82 8.95
N VAL A 197 16.26 15.53 10.01
CA VAL A 197 16.81 15.33 11.37
C VAL A 197 17.85 14.21 11.37
N ARG A 198 17.51 13.07 10.77
CA ARG A 198 18.38 11.88 10.76
C ARG A 198 19.67 12.11 9.98
N SER A 199 19.60 12.78 8.84
CA SER A 199 20.74 13.00 7.96
C SER A 199 21.63 14.18 8.38
N GLY A 200 21.05 15.22 8.99
CA GLY A 200 21.78 16.42 9.40
C GLY A 200 22.57 16.30 10.70
N GLY A 201 22.59 15.12 11.34
CA GLY A 201 23.26 14.92 12.63
C GLY A 201 22.69 15.79 13.76
N HIS A 202 21.46 16.31 13.60
CA HIS A 202 20.80 17.08 14.63
C HIS A 202 20.67 16.22 15.89
N ALA A 203 20.85 16.85 17.07
CA ALA A 203 20.60 16.21 18.34
C ALA A 203 19.24 15.50 18.28
N SER A 204 19.22 14.21 18.67
CA SER A 204 18.02 13.39 18.62
C SER A 204 16.81 14.16 19.18
N LEU A 205 15.61 13.96 18.63
CA LEU A 205 14.36 14.55 19.15
C LEU A 205 13.94 13.93 20.51
N ARG A 206 14.88 13.33 21.24
CA ARG A 206 14.68 12.81 22.59
C ARG A 206 14.25 13.96 23.49
N ASN A 207 13.14 13.76 24.19
CA ASN A 207 12.57 14.74 25.13
C ASN A 207 12.04 16.03 24.50
N VAL A 208 11.78 16.03 23.19
CA VAL A 208 11.05 17.12 22.54
C VAL A 208 9.61 17.20 23.07
N SER A 209 9.12 18.40 23.34
CA SER A 209 7.69 18.61 23.60
C SER A 209 6.89 18.51 22.29
N MET A 210 5.57 18.32 22.34
CA MET A 210 4.74 18.33 21.13
C MET A 210 4.81 19.68 20.42
N ASP A 211 4.85 20.77 21.17
CA ASP A 211 4.92 22.13 20.64
C ASP A 211 6.27 22.38 19.94
N ASP A 212 7.38 21.93 20.54
CA ASP A 212 8.70 22.00 19.92
C ASP A 212 8.78 21.12 18.67
N LEU A 213 8.12 19.95 18.67
CA LEU A 213 8.03 19.08 17.50
C LEU A 213 7.25 19.78 16.37
N ILE A 214 6.10 20.37 16.65
CA ILE A 214 5.32 21.13 15.66
C ILE A 214 6.16 22.30 15.14
N ALA A 215 6.73 23.11 16.03
CA ALA A 215 7.57 24.25 15.66
C ALA A 215 8.75 23.82 14.80
N PHE A 216 9.39 22.69 15.12
CA PHE A 216 10.45 22.11 14.31
C PHE A 216 9.95 21.67 12.93
N LEU A 217 8.86 20.92 12.84
CA LEU A 217 8.31 20.42 11.58
C LEU A 217 7.79 21.55 10.68
N CYS A 218 7.37 22.67 11.26
CA CYS A 218 6.89 23.84 10.55
C CYS A 218 7.96 24.95 10.38
N ARG A 219 9.18 24.77 10.90
CA ARG A 219 10.23 25.81 10.84
C ARG A 219 10.56 26.14 9.39
N ASP A 220 10.62 27.44 9.08
CA ASP A 220 10.90 28.01 7.76
C ASP A 220 9.87 27.59 6.70
N ALA A 221 8.62 27.41 7.13
CA ALA A 221 7.48 26.93 6.35
C ALA A 221 7.40 27.54 4.92
N ALA A 222 7.58 28.86 4.80
CA ALA A 222 7.50 29.55 3.51
C ALA A 222 8.66 29.21 2.55
N VAL A 223 9.88 29.03 3.07
CA VAL A 223 11.06 28.56 2.29
C VAL A 223 10.94 27.07 1.97
N SER A 224 10.20 26.34 2.80
CA SER A 224 10.16 24.89 2.83
C SER A 224 9.24 24.24 1.79
N MET A 225 8.25 24.93 1.21
CA MET A 225 7.32 24.26 0.28
C MET A 225 7.98 23.91 -1.06
N GLY A 226 8.76 24.83 -1.65
CA GLY A 226 9.48 24.52 -2.88
C GLY A 226 10.46 23.35 -2.70
N GLN A 227 11.08 23.26 -1.53
CA GLN A 227 11.95 22.14 -1.16
C GLN A 227 11.16 20.85 -0.94
N PHE A 228 9.98 20.92 -0.30
CA PHE A 228 9.09 19.78 -0.13
C PHE A 228 8.58 19.24 -1.48
N VAL A 229 8.14 20.12 -2.38
CA VAL A 229 7.74 19.73 -3.74
C VAL A 229 8.92 19.09 -4.49
N THR A 230 10.12 19.66 -4.36
CA THR A 230 11.34 19.07 -4.93
C THR A 230 11.63 17.68 -4.34
N TYR A 231 11.48 17.52 -3.02
CA TYR A 231 11.60 16.23 -2.33
C TYR A 231 10.57 15.22 -2.86
N VAL A 232 9.28 15.55 -2.91
CA VAL A 232 8.23 14.66 -3.44
C VAL A 232 8.50 14.28 -4.90
N ARG A 233 8.94 15.24 -5.71
CA ARG A 233 9.30 15.02 -7.13
C ARG A 233 10.59 14.24 -7.32
N SER A 234 11.49 14.16 -6.33
CA SER A 234 12.72 13.37 -6.47
C SER A 234 12.44 11.87 -6.41
N PHE A 235 11.33 11.44 -5.80
CA PHE A 235 10.95 10.04 -5.74
C PHE A 235 10.66 9.45 -7.12
N ARG A 236 10.98 8.17 -7.26
CA ARG A 236 10.75 7.36 -8.47
C ARG A 236 9.92 6.13 -8.09
N PRO A 237 8.64 6.31 -7.68
CA PRO A 237 7.83 5.19 -7.22
C PRO A 237 7.66 4.17 -8.35
N ALA A 238 7.93 2.91 -8.05
CA ALA A 238 7.83 1.81 -8.99
C ALA A 238 6.37 1.43 -9.27
N TRP A 239 5.45 1.76 -8.35
CA TRP A 239 4.06 1.28 -8.34
C TRP A 239 3.02 2.39 -8.26
N ASP A 240 1.84 2.11 -8.83
CA ASP A 240 0.59 2.85 -8.69
C ASP A 240 -0.59 1.86 -8.47
N GLN A 241 -1.11 1.79 -7.25
CA GLN A 241 -2.22 0.94 -6.84
C GLN A 241 -3.53 1.72 -6.86
N LEU A 242 -4.43 1.29 -7.75
CA LEU A 242 -5.80 1.81 -7.80
C LEU A 242 -6.57 1.33 -6.57
N ALA A 243 -6.52 0.02 -6.33
CA ALA A 243 -7.07 -0.64 -5.16
C ALA A 243 -5.95 -1.38 -4.41
N ARG A 244 -5.71 -0.94 -3.16
CA ARG A 244 -4.60 -1.41 -2.33
C ARG A 244 -4.74 -2.90 -2.03
N SER A 245 -3.62 -3.63 -2.16
CA SER A 245 -3.27 -4.88 -1.45
C SER A 245 -2.31 -5.77 -2.26
N LEU A 246 -1.32 -5.17 -2.92
CA LEU A 246 -0.13 -5.89 -3.38
C LEU A 246 0.99 -5.79 -2.35
N GLU A 247 1.63 -6.92 -2.07
CA GLU A 247 2.81 -7.05 -1.21
C GLU A 247 3.94 -7.67 -2.02
N CYS A 248 5.13 -7.05 -2.02
CA CYS A 248 6.30 -7.59 -2.70
C CYS A 248 7.30 -8.11 -1.67
N ARG A 249 7.59 -9.41 -1.68
CA ARG A 249 8.53 -10.11 -0.79
C ARG A 249 9.61 -10.77 -1.64
N GLY A 250 10.62 -9.99 -2.03
CA GLY A 250 11.63 -10.44 -2.98
C GLY A 250 11.02 -10.79 -4.35
N ASP A 251 11.19 -12.03 -4.79
CA ASP A 251 10.66 -12.56 -6.05
C ASP A 251 9.21 -13.06 -5.95
N THR A 252 8.62 -13.00 -4.76
CA THR A 252 7.28 -13.48 -4.46
C THR A 252 6.37 -12.32 -4.10
N TRP A 253 5.29 -12.13 -4.84
CA TRP A 253 4.32 -11.08 -4.59
C TRP A 253 2.99 -11.68 -4.19
N ILE A 254 2.41 -11.19 -3.10
CA ILE A 254 1.12 -11.66 -2.60
C ILE A 254 0.10 -10.56 -2.81
N GLN A 255 -1.00 -10.91 -3.45
CA GLN A 255 -2.08 -9.98 -3.73
C GLN A 255 -3.37 -10.49 -3.11
N PHE A 256 -4.04 -9.62 -2.36
CA PHE A 256 -5.35 -9.88 -1.79
C PHE A 256 -6.32 -8.83 -2.32
N ALA A 257 -7.59 -9.18 -2.50
CA ALA A 257 -8.62 -8.20 -2.83
C ALA A 257 -9.61 -8.04 -1.69
N PHE A 258 -10.15 -6.84 -1.54
CA PHE A 258 -11.30 -6.64 -0.67
C PHE A 258 -12.54 -7.27 -1.31
N PRO A 259 -13.55 -7.71 -0.53
CA PRO A 259 -14.74 -8.37 -1.09
C PRO A 259 -15.55 -7.53 -2.10
N GLY A 260 -15.41 -6.21 -2.09
CA GLY A 260 -16.18 -5.30 -2.95
C GLY A 260 -15.42 -4.71 -4.13
N ALA A 261 -14.13 -5.03 -4.31
CA ALA A 261 -13.33 -4.46 -5.39
C ALA A 261 -12.12 -5.34 -5.73
N ASP A 262 -11.84 -5.49 -7.03
CA ASP A 262 -10.59 -6.06 -7.53
C ASP A 262 -9.39 -5.30 -6.95
N ALA A 263 -8.36 -6.01 -6.51
CA ALA A 263 -7.08 -5.35 -6.23
C ALA A 263 -6.31 -5.19 -7.54
N ILE A 264 -5.74 -4.00 -7.76
CA ILE A 264 -5.07 -3.64 -9.02
C ILE A 264 -3.82 -2.83 -8.70
N ALA A 265 -2.68 -3.31 -9.17
CA ALA A 265 -1.39 -2.67 -8.97
C ALA A 265 -0.62 -2.59 -10.30
N TRP A 266 -0.24 -1.38 -10.69
CA TRP A 266 0.54 -1.12 -11.90
C TRP A 266 1.97 -0.76 -11.54
N ARG A 267 2.94 -1.45 -12.12
CA ARG A 267 4.30 -0.91 -12.26
C ARG A 267 4.27 0.26 -13.24
N ARG A 268 4.76 1.42 -12.78
CA ARG A 268 4.72 2.68 -13.55
C ARG A 268 5.62 2.66 -14.78
N ARG A 269 6.74 1.94 -14.71
CA ARG A 269 7.67 1.80 -15.83
C ARG A 269 7.42 0.49 -16.55
N GLY A 270 7.15 0.62 -17.84
CA GLY A 270 7.00 -0.49 -18.76
C GLY A 270 8.32 -1.00 -19.32
N PRO A 271 8.29 -2.16 -20.02
CA PRO A 271 9.33 -2.50 -20.97
C PRO A 271 9.47 -1.40 -22.03
N ALA A 272 10.72 -1.07 -22.36
CA ALA A 272 11.05 -0.10 -23.40
C ALA A 272 11.13 -0.74 -24.81
N HIS A 273 10.99 -2.07 -24.90
CA HIS A 273 11.22 -2.84 -26.11
C HIS A 273 9.93 -3.00 -26.94
N ALA A 274 10.08 -3.15 -28.26
CA ALA A 274 8.98 -3.43 -29.18
C ALA A 274 8.47 -4.88 -29.09
N ALA A 275 9.28 -5.78 -28.53
CA ALA A 275 8.92 -7.14 -28.19
C ALA A 275 9.48 -7.48 -26.80
N TYR A 276 8.67 -8.13 -25.98
CA TYR A 276 9.07 -8.54 -24.64
C TYR A 276 8.23 -9.72 -24.16
N ARG A 277 8.76 -10.44 -23.18
CA ARG A 277 8.10 -11.55 -22.52
C ARG A 277 7.92 -11.26 -21.04
N ILE A 278 6.74 -11.56 -20.51
CA ILE A 278 6.50 -11.61 -19.06
C ILE A 278 6.40 -13.08 -18.68
N GLU A 279 7.27 -13.52 -17.78
CA GLU A 279 7.25 -14.90 -17.29
C GLU A 279 7.17 -14.95 -15.78
N GLY A 280 6.57 -16.02 -15.26
CA GLY A 280 6.44 -16.25 -13.82
C GLY A 280 5.55 -17.45 -13.51
N ALA A 281 5.20 -17.58 -12.24
CA ALA A 281 4.25 -18.56 -11.75
C ALA A 281 3.13 -17.88 -10.98
N LEU A 282 1.90 -18.34 -11.17
CA LEU A 282 0.71 -17.94 -10.41
C LEU A 282 0.29 -19.06 -9.48
N GLY A 283 -0.07 -18.72 -8.24
CA GLY A 283 -0.67 -19.62 -7.25
C GLY A 283 -1.97 -19.04 -6.67
N PHE A 284 -3.02 -19.85 -6.60
CA PHE A 284 -4.27 -19.52 -5.91
C PHE A 284 -4.24 -20.11 -4.49
N HIS A 285 -4.58 -19.31 -3.46
CA HIS A 285 -4.45 -19.75 -2.07
C HIS A 285 -5.64 -20.57 -1.55
N SER A 286 -6.80 -20.48 -2.19
CA SER A 286 -8.03 -21.14 -1.75
C SER A 286 -8.95 -21.49 -2.92
N GLU A 287 -9.90 -22.41 -2.71
CA GLU A 287 -10.84 -22.85 -3.74
C GLU A 287 -11.79 -21.74 -4.21
N GLY A 288 -12.08 -20.78 -3.34
CA GLY A 288 -12.88 -19.62 -3.70
C GLY A 288 -12.12 -18.55 -4.49
N ASP A 289 -10.79 -18.66 -4.65
CA ASP A 289 -10.01 -17.75 -5.48
C ASP A 289 -10.14 -18.18 -6.94
N LYS A 290 -10.86 -17.38 -7.74
CA LYS A 290 -11.27 -17.79 -9.08
C LYS A 290 -10.43 -17.17 -10.18
N ARG A 291 -10.04 -15.90 -10.03
CA ARG A 291 -9.51 -15.12 -11.14
C ARG A 291 -8.38 -14.17 -10.76
N ALA A 292 -7.31 -14.23 -11.52
CA ALA A 292 -6.19 -13.28 -11.48
C ALA A 292 -5.92 -12.74 -12.89
N LYS A 293 -5.29 -11.56 -12.99
CA LYS A 293 -4.97 -10.91 -14.25
C LYS A 293 -3.53 -10.43 -14.24
N LEU A 294 -2.78 -10.76 -15.28
CA LEU A 294 -1.56 -10.04 -15.65
C LEU A 294 -1.97 -8.91 -16.58
N LEU A 295 -1.62 -7.67 -16.23
CA LEU A 295 -2.03 -6.47 -16.93
C LEU A 295 -0.86 -5.82 -17.65
N PHE A 296 -1.06 -5.25 -18.84
CA PHE A 296 0.00 -4.55 -19.58
C PHE A 296 -0.59 -3.59 -20.62
N ALA A 297 0.29 -2.80 -21.25
CA ALA A 297 -0.07 -1.85 -22.31
C ALA A 297 -1.14 -0.82 -21.86
N ARG A 298 -1.05 -0.32 -20.62
CA ARG A 298 -2.00 0.70 -20.15
C ARG A 298 -1.74 2.06 -20.76
N ASP A 299 -2.76 2.65 -21.36
CA ASP A 299 -2.78 4.03 -21.85
C ASP A 299 -4.17 4.66 -21.66
N ALA A 300 -4.45 5.75 -22.37
CA ALA A 300 -5.75 6.45 -22.33
C ALA A 300 -6.87 5.72 -23.10
N ALA A 301 -6.54 4.77 -23.98
CA ALA A 301 -7.53 3.97 -24.70
C ALA A 301 -7.94 2.72 -23.91
N GLY A 302 -7.08 2.23 -23.03
CA GLY A 302 -7.39 1.16 -22.08
C GLY A 302 -6.18 0.33 -21.70
N CYS A 303 -6.33 -0.99 -21.64
CA CYS A 303 -5.22 -1.91 -21.39
C CYS A 303 -5.51 -3.34 -21.88
N LEU A 304 -4.48 -4.18 -21.89
CA LEU A 304 -4.59 -5.62 -22.13
C LEU A 304 -4.47 -6.40 -20.81
N ALA A 305 -5.14 -7.54 -20.77
CA ALA A 305 -5.03 -8.48 -19.67
C ALA A 305 -4.91 -9.92 -20.17
N VAL A 306 -3.98 -10.66 -19.59
CA VAL A 306 -4.06 -12.13 -19.56
C VAL A 306 -4.82 -12.52 -18.30
N VAL A 307 -5.95 -13.18 -18.47
CA VAL A 307 -6.84 -13.62 -17.39
C VAL A 307 -6.57 -15.10 -17.11
N PHE A 308 -6.29 -15.40 -15.85
CA PHE A 308 -6.12 -16.75 -15.32
C PHE A 308 -7.38 -17.11 -14.54
N GLU A 309 -8.15 -18.10 -15.00
CA GLU A 309 -9.35 -18.59 -14.33
C GLU A 309 -9.17 -20.02 -13.85
N ARG A 310 -9.05 -20.20 -12.52
CA ARG A 310 -8.87 -21.52 -11.90
C ARG A 310 -10.01 -22.46 -12.32
N GLY A 311 -9.66 -23.64 -12.82
CA GLY A 311 -10.61 -24.65 -13.29
C GLY A 311 -11.32 -24.35 -14.60
N LYS A 312 -11.06 -23.20 -15.25
CA LYS A 312 -11.67 -22.84 -16.54
C LYS A 312 -10.66 -22.62 -17.66
N GLY A 313 -9.48 -22.10 -17.35
CA GLY A 313 -8.41 -21.91 -18.32
C GLY A 313 -7.88 -20.48 -18.37
N LEU A 314 -7.54 -20.04 -19.58
CA LEU A 314 -6.81 -18.78 -19.82
C LEU A 314 -7.49 -17.97 -20.91
N ALA A 315 -7.49 -16.65 -20.79
CA ALA A 315 -8.03 -15.76 -21.81
C ALA A 315 -7.19 -14.49 -21.97
N ILE A 316 -7.24 -13.90 -23.16
CA ILE A 316 -6.68 -12.58 -23.44
C ILE A 316 -7.85 -11.64 -23.60
N HIS A 317 -7.87 -10.58 -22.81
CA HIS A 317 -8.90 -9.55 -22.84
C HIS A 317 -8.29 -8.18 -23.12
N ARG A 318 -9.13 -7.30 -23.66
CA ARG A 318 -8.88 -5.87 -23.77
C ARG A 318 -9.89 -5.12 -22.95
N PHE A 319 -9.42 -4.19 -22.11
CA PHE A 319 -10.26 -3.17 -21.50
C PHE A 319 -10.30 -1.95 -22.40
N ASN A 320 -11.51 -1.41 -22.63
CA ASN A 320 -11.70 -0.15 -23.33
C ASN A 320 -12.11 0.92 -22.32
N GLU A 321 -11.29 1.96 -22.17
CA GLU A 321 -11.51 3.02 -21.16
C GLU A 321 -12.80 3.80 -21.44
N ARG A 322 -13.12 4.05 -22.72
CA ARG A 322 -14.29 4.84 -23.13
C ARG A 322 -15.60 4.13 -22.82
N SER A 323 -15.68 2.82 -23.04
CA SER A 323 -16.89 2.03 -22.77
C SER A 323 -16.91 1.41 -21.38
N GLY A 324 -15.77 1.36 -20.68
CA GLY A 324 -15.63 0.64 -19.43
C GLY A 324 -15.79 -0.88 -19.56
N ALA A 325 -15.70 -1.41 -20.79
CA ALA A 325 -15.99 -2.81 -21.08
C ALA A 325 -14.72 -3.65 -21.29
N TRP A 326 -14.78 -4.90 -20.85
CA TRP A 326 -13.80 -5.93 -21.20
C TRP A 326 -14.29 -6.69 -22.44
N VAL A 327 -13.43 -6.81 -23.45
CA VAL A 327 -13.66 -7.60 -24.67
C VAL A 327 -12.69 -8.77 -24.67
N GLU A 328 -13.21 -9.99 -24.78
CA GLU A 328 -12.37 -11.17 -24.96
C GLU A 328 -11.84 -11.23 -26.40
N LEU A 329 -10.53 -11.43 -26.54
CA LEU A 329 -9.86 -11.52 -27.83
C LEU A 329 -9.50 -12.97 -28.20
N ALA A 330 -9.19 -13.80 -27.19
CA ALA A 330 -8.88 -15.21 -27.36
C ALA A 330 -9.04 -15.95 -26.03
N ARG A 331 -9.32 -17.25 -26.10
CA ARG A 331 -9.55 -18.13 -24.94
C ARG A 331 -8.99 -19.53 -25.18
N SER A 332 -8.54 -20.16 -24.11
CA SER A 332 -8.24 -21.59 -23.99
C SER A 332 -9.08 -22.15 -22.87
N ASP A 333 -10.00 -23.06 -23.19
CA ASP A 333 -10.87 -23.73 -22.21
C ASP A 333 -10.19 -24.89 -21.46
N GLU A 334 -8.93 -25.18 -21.79
CA GLU A 334 -8.20 -26.17 -21.03
C GLU A 334 -7.92 -25.63 -19.61
N PRO A 335 -8.38 -26.33 -18.57
CA PRO A 335 -8.38 -25.82 -17.20
C PRO A 335 -6.96 -25.63 -16.66
N ILE A 336 -6.80 -24.62 -15.80
CA ILE A 336 -5.59 -24.46 -14.98
C ILE A 336 -5.89 -24.87 -13.53
N GLY A 337 -4.89 -25.44 -12.87
CA GLY A 337 -4.97 -25.87 -11.47
C GLY A 337 -4.83 -24.71 -10.48
N SER A 338 -4.47 -25.05 -9.23
CA SER A 338 -4.11 -24.05 -8.21
C SER A 338 -2.77 -23.38 -8.47
N ARG A 339 -1.96 -23.91 -9.38
CA ARG A 339 -0.68 -23.34 -9.83
C ARG A 339 -0.59 -23.33 -11.34
N CYS A 340 0.05 -22.31 -11.90
CA CYS A 340 0.26 -22.15 -13.33
C CYS A 340 1.60 -21.44 -13.58
N ASP A 341 2.59 -22.14 -14.13
CA ASP A 341 3.74 -21.50 -14.75
C ASP A 341 3.34 -20.99 -16.14
N PHE A 342 3.72 -19.75 -16.46
CA PHE A 342 3.30 -19.10 -17.69
C PHE A 342 4.38 -18.21 -18.30
N GLU A 343 4.21 -17.97 -19.59
CA GLU A 343 4.93 -16.93 -20.34
C GLU A 343 3.94 -16.19 -21.24
N ALA A 344 3.84 -14.88 -21.10
CA ALA A 344 3.14 -14.01 -22.03
C ALA A 344 4.17 -13.35 -22.94
N HIS A 345 4.13 -13.68 -24.23
CA HIS A 345 4.96 -13.11 -25.28
C HIS A 345 4.18 -11.97 -25.93
N ILE A 346 4.73 -10.76 -25.89
CA ILE A 346 4.07 -9.53 -26.35
C ILE A 346 4.94 -8.90 -27.44
N THR A 347 4.34 -8.74 -28.61
CA THR A 347 4.91 -8.07 -29.78
C THR A 347 3.95 -6.99 -30.25
N ARG A 348 4.39 -6.16 -31.21
CA ARG A 348 3.63 -4.98 -31.66
C ARG A 348 2.16 -5.26 -31.99
N ASP A 349 1.86 -6.40 -32.60
CA ASP A 349 0.54 -6.72 -33.13
C ASP A 349 -0.05 -8.01 -32.54
N ARG A 350 0.61 -8.62 -31.54
CA ARG A 350 0.24 -9.95 -31.05
C ARG A 350 0.60 -10.18 -29.59
N VAL A 351 -0.32 -10.84 -28.90
CA VAL A 351 -0.11 -11.42 -27.57
C VAL A 351 -0.27 -12.93 -27.67
N ARG A 352 0.75 -13.68 -27.24
CA ARG A 352 0.73 -15.15 -27.18
C ARG A 352 1.00 -15.61 -25.75
N LEU A 353 0.13 -16.46 -25.22
CA LEU A 353 0.26 -17.02 -23.89
C LEU A 353 0.69 -18.48 -23.96
N VAL A 354 1.79 -18.81 -23.29
CA VAL A 354 2.33 -20.16 -23.15
C VAL A 354 2.14 -20.61 -21.70
N ALA A 355 1.64 -21.82 -21.50
CA ALA A 355 1.61 -22.48 -20.19
C ALA A 355 1.88 -23.98 -20.37
N ALA A 356 2.61 -24.58 -19.42
CA ALA A 356 3.08 -25.96 -19.51
C ALA A 356 3.81 -26.27 -20.85
N GLY A 357 4.64 -25.33 -21.32
CA GLY A 357 5.48 -25.50 -22.51
C GLY A 357 4.75 -25.42 -23.85
N ARG A 358 3.45 -25.12 -23.88
CA ARG A 358 2.67 -24.99 -25.12
C ARG A 358 1.89 -23.68 -25.18
N THR A 359 1.67 -23.18 -26.39
CA THR A 359 0.75 -22.06 -26.64
C THR A 359 -0.66 -22.47 -26.23
N ARG A 360 -1.30 -21.64 -25.41
CA ARG A 360 -2.66 -21.82 -24.92
C ARG A 360 -3.64 -20.97 -25.70
N CYS A 361 -3.35 -19.69 -25.81
CA CYS A 361 -4.16 -18.78 -26.59
C CYS A 361 -3.28 -17.67 -27.17
N GLU A 362 -3.76 -17.09 -28.27
CA GLU A 362 -3.06 -16.04 -29.01
C GLU A 362 -4.10 -15.08 -29.59
N ALA A 363 -3.81 -13.79 -29.55
CA ALA A 363 -4.68 -12.74 -30.08
C ALA A 363 -3.85 -11.69 -30.86
N ARG A 364 -4.45 -11.14 -31.92
CA ARG A 364 -3.93 -9.94 -32.59
C ARG A 364 -4.38 -8.67 -31.85
N VAL A 365 -3.49 -7.69 -31.73
CA VAL A 365 -3.70 -6.42 -31.03
C VAL A 365 -3.15 -5.25 -31.86
N SER A 366 -3.92 -4.79 -32.86
CA SER A 366 -3.42 -3.81 -33.85
C SER A 366 -3.58 -2.35 -33.45
N ASP A 367 -4.33 -2.04 -32.40
CA ASP A 367 -4.76 -0.68 -32.06
C ASP A 367 -4.43 -0.22 -30.64
N LEU A 368 -3.50 -0.92 -29.97
CA LEU A 368 -2.98 -0.53 -28.67
C LEU A 368 -1.46 -0.40 -28.70
N ARG A 369 -0.96 0.60 -27.98
CA ARG A 369 0.48 0.71 -27.73
C ARG A 369 0.88 -0.34 -26.70
N ILE A 370 1.57 -1.38 -27.15
CA ILE A 370 2.00 -2.49 -26.27
C ILE A 370 3.06 -2.12 -25.22
N SER A 371 3.81 -1.03 -25.43
CA SER A 371 4.74 -0.52 -24.41
C SER A 371 4.00 0.31 -23.37
N GLY A 372 4.32 0.15 -22.09
CA GLY A 372 3.74 1.00 -21.04
C GLY A 372 3.66 0.27 -19.70
N PRO A 373 2.96 0.87 -18.72
CA PRO A 373 2.74 0.24 -17.44
C PRO A 373 2.21 -1.19 -17.59
N TRP A 374 2.69 -2.05 -16.71
CA TRP A 374 2.24 -3.44 -16.57
C TRP A 374 1.96 -3.71 -15.10
N GLY A 375 1.27 -4.79 -14.77
CA GLY A 375 0.80 -4.96 -13.41
C GLY A 375 0.11 -6.28 -13.18
N VAL A 376 -0.49 -6.38 -12.00
CA VAL A 376 -1.21 -7.57 -11.57
C VAL A 376 -2.53 -7.16 -10.92
N SER A 377 -3.52 -8.03 -11.06
CA SER A 377 -4.79 -7.90 -10.38
C SER A 377 -5.32 -9.25 -9.92
N VAL A 378 -6.12 -9.22 -8.87
CA VAL A 378 -6.91 -10.34 -8.38
C VAL A 378 -8.34 -9.88 -8.15
N GLU A 379 -9.29 -10.75 -8.51
CA GLU A 379 -10.72 -10.49 -8.38
C GLU A 379 -11.14 -10.26 -6.92
N ALA A 380 -12.16 -9.44 -6.73
CA ALA A 380 -12.75 -9.12 -5.42
C ALA A 380 -12.87 -10.35 -4.49
N GLY A 381 -12.34 -10.20 -3.27
CA GLY A 381 -12.31 -11.26 -2.24
C GLY A 381 -11.31 -12.40 -2.48
N GLY A 382 -10.55 -12.36 -3.58
CA GLY A 382 -9.54 -13.35 -3.92
C GLY A 382 -8.17 -13.09 -3.27
N ALA A 383 -7.36 -14.14 -3.18
CA ALA A 383 -5.96 -14.08 -2.79
C ALA A 383 -5.08 -14.94 -3.71
N VAL A 384 -4.00 -14.35 -4.24
CA VAL A 384 -3.05 -15.03 -5.14
C VAL A 384 -1.61 -14.70 -4.80
N GLU A 385 -0.73 -15.55 -5.27
CA GLU A 385 0.71 -15.42 -5.20
C GLU A 385 1.30 -15.40 -6.61
N TRP A 386 2.15 -14.42 -6.89
CA TRP A 386 2.94 -14.30 -8.11
C TRP A 386 4.39 -14.58 -7.77
N ARG A 387 5.04 -15.55 -8.41
CA ARG A 387 6.45 -15.89 -8.15
C ARG A 387 7.31 -15.71 -9.39
N ARG A 388 8.54 -15.27 -9.17
CA ARG A 388 9.58 -15.10 -10.20
C ARG A 388 9.08 -14.23 -11.37
N LEU A 389 8.17 -13.30 -11.09
CA LEU A 389 7.54 -12.48 -12.11
C LEU A 389 8.55 -11.46 -12.65
N ARG A 390 8.94 -11.60 -13.92
CA ARG A 390 9.92 -10.73 -14.55
C ARG A 390 9.55 -10.40 -15.99
N VAL A 391 9.98 -9.22 -16.41
CA VAL A 391 9.88 -8.76 -17.79
C VAL A 391 11.25 -8.95 -18.44
N VAL A 392 11.28 -9.69 -19.54
CA VAL A 392 12.50 -10.01 -20.29
C VAL A 392 12.35 -9.41 -21.68
N ALA A 393 13.39 -8.74 -22.18
CA ALA A 393 13.42 -8.31 -23.56
C ALA A 393 13.48 -9.56 -24.45
N ASP A 394 12.58 -9.65 -25.43
CA ASP A 394 12.73 -10.68 -26.46
C ASP A 394 13.86 -10.21 -27.38
N ARG A 395 14.91 -11.02 -27.50
CA ARG A 395 15.95 -10.79 -28.50
C ARG A 395 15.46 -11.49 -29.75
N ASP A 396 14.94 -10.71 -30.69
CA ASP A 396 14.68 -11.17 -32.05
C ASP A 396 15.94 -11.77 -32.68
#